data_AF-A0A258XDI1-F1
#
_entry.id   AF-A0A258XDI1-F1
#
_cell.length_a   1.000
_cell.length_b   1.000
_cell.length_c   1.000
_cell.angle_alpha   90.00
_cell.angle_beta   90.00
_cell.angle_gamma   90.00
#
_symmetry.space_group_name_H-M   'P 1'
#
loop_
_entity.id
_entity.type
_entity.pdbx_description
1 polymer ?
#
loop_
_entity_poly.entity_id
_entity_poly.type
_entity_poly.pdbx_seq_one_letter_code
_entity_poly.pdbx_strand_id
1 'polypeptide(L)' 'MLDLGCGSGRDAHYFKTQNFKITALDASEELGKLASAHIGENVLLMKF' A
#
# COMPACT_ATOMS: atom_id res chain seq x y z
N MET A 1 9.69 5.24 -2.43
CA MET A 1 8.53 6.12 -2.70
C MET A 1 7.48 5.88 -1.64
N LEU A 2 6.70 6.90 -1.28
CA LEU A 2 5.66 6.82 -0.25
C LEU A 2 4.29 6.95 -0.92
N ASP A 3 3.39 6.01 -0.65
CA ASP A 3 2.00 6.00 -1.15
C ASP A 3 1.05 6.25 0.04
N LEU A 4 0.62 7.52 0.18
CA LEU A 4 -0.20 8.01 1.29
C LEU A 4 -1.68 7.85 0.96
N GLY A 5 -2.40 6.98 1.69
CA GLY A 5 -3.80 6.67 1.35
C GLY A 5 -3.87 5.77 0.12
N CYS A 6 -3.10 4.69 0.12
CA CYS A 6 -2.91 3.81 -1.04
C CYS A 6 -4.20 3.10 -1.49
N GLY A 7 -5.26 3.12 -0.69
CA GLY A 7 -6.52 2.45 -0.97
C GLY A 7 -6.31 0.96 -1.17
N SER A 8 -6.67 0.44 -2.35
CA SER A 8 -6.45 -0.96 -2.73
C SER A 8 -5.00 -1.30 -3.14
N GLY A 9 -4.09 -0.32 -3.17
CA GLY A 9 -2.67 -0.55 -3.45
C GLY A 9 -2.30 -0.64 -4.93
N ARG A 10 -3.14 -0.12 -5.84
CA ARG A 10 -2.93 -0.18 -7.29
C ARG A 10 -1.59 0.42 -7.72
N ASP A 11 -1.32 1.64 -7.28
CA ASP A 11 -0.14 2.39 -7.72
C ASP A 11 1.12 1.78 -7.08
N ALA A 12 1.08 1.51 -5.78
CA ALA A 12 2.12 0.75 -5.09
C ALA A 12 2.46 -0.60 -5.77
N HIS A 13 1.45 -1.38 -6.19
CA HIS A 13 1.68 -2.63 -6.94
C HIS A 13 2.37 -2.36 -8.28
N TYR A 14 1.88 -1.40 -9.07
CA TYR A 14 2.51 -1.04 -10.35
C TYR A 14 3.99 -0.70 -10.16
N PHE A 15 4.33 0.21 -9.24
CA PHE A 15 5.72 0.60 -9.03
C PHE A 15 6.58 -0.53 -8.43
N LYS A 16 6.01 -1.40 -7.61
CA LYS A 16 6.72 -2.59 -7.13
C LYS A 16 7.10 -3.54 -8.28
N THR A 17 6.22 -3.74 -9.27
CA THR A 17 6.57 -4.55 -10.47
C THR A 17 7.68 -3.95 -11.30
N GLN A 18 7.95 -2.65 -11.15
CA GLN A 18 9.06 -1.93 -11.77
C GLN A 18 10.29 -1.86 -10.86
N ASN A 19 10.37 -2.71 -9.83
CA ASN A 19 11.48 -2.81 -8.87
C ASN A 19 11.71 -1.58 -7.99
N PHE A 20 10.71 -0.68 -7.85
CA PHE A 20 10.80 0.39 -6.88
C PHE A 20 10.52 -0.12 -5.46
N LYS A 21 11.26 0.43 -4.49
CA LYS A 21 10.96 0.26 -3.07
C LYS A 21 9.84 1.23 -2.66
N ILE A 22 8.70 0.68 -2.28
CA ILE A 22 7.50 1.42 -1.91
C ILE A 22 7.22 1.23 -0.42
N THR A 23 6.78 2.29 0.25
CA THR A 23 6.10 2.20 1.55
C THR A 23 4.68 2.71 1.34
N ALA A 24 3.70 1.85 1.57
CA ALA A 24 2.29 2.19 1.42
C ALA A 24 1.63 2.31 2.80
N LEU A 25 0.67 3.21 2.92
CA LEU A 25 -0.12 3.41 4.14
C LEU A 25 -1.57 3.77 3.81
N ASP A 26 -2.47 3.37 4.69
CA ASP A 26 -3.88 3.76 4.63
C ASP A 26 -4.45 3.88 6.04
N ALA A 27 -5.51 4.68 6.21
CA ALA A 27 -6.21 4.83 7.49
C ALA A 27 -7.28 3.74 7.68
N SER A 28 -7.78 3.15 6.60
CA SER A 28 -8.73 2.05 6.62
C SER A 28 -8.01 0.72 6.79
N GLU A 29 -8.37 -0.01 7.85
CA GLU A 29 -7.83 -1.33 8.12
C GLU A 29 -8.24 -2.35 7.04
N GLU A 30 -9.46 -2.23 6.53
CA GLU A 30 -10.00 -3.11 5.49
C GLU A 30 -9.25 -2.93 4.17
N LEU A 31 -9.02 -1.66 3.78
CA LEU A 31 -8.23 -1.34 2.60
C LEU A 31 -6.76 -1.72 2.79
N GLY A 32 -6.18 -1.45 3.96
CA GLY A 32 -4.81 -1.86 4.29
C GLY A 32 -4.59 -3.36 4.16
N LYS A 33 -5.54 -4.20 4.62
CA LYS A 33 -5.47 -5.66 4.44
C LYS A 33 -5.57 -6.07 2.98
N LEU A 34 -6.51 -5.49 2.23
CA LEU A 34 -6.68 -5.78 0.80
C LEU A 34 -5.43 -5.40 0.00
N ALA A 35 -4.92 -4.19 0.21
CA ALA A 35 -3.71 -3.70 -0.43
C ALA A 35 -2.48 -4.49 -0.03
N SER A 36 -2.37 -4.92 1.24
CA SER A 36 -1.24 -5.75 1.66
C SER A 36 -1.22 -7.09 0.94
N ALA A 37 -2.38 -7.73 0.80
CA ALA A 37 -2.52 -8.97 0.03
C ALA A 37 -2.23 -8.74 -1.45
N HIS A 38 -2.66 -7.60 -2.02
CA HIS A 38 -2.46 -7.28 -3.43
C HIS A 38 -1.00 -6.96 -3.77
N ILE A 39 -0.31 -6.15 -2.96
CA ILE A 39 1.09 -5.75 -3.16
C ILE A 39 2.04 -6.86 -2.69
N GLY A 40 1.60 -7.76 -1.80
CA GLY A 40 2.45 -8.78 -1.18
C GLY A 40 3.47 -8.18 -0.19
N GLU A 41 3.14 -7.04 0.42
CA GLU A 41 3.93 -6.32 1.42
C GLU A 41 2.99 -5.67 2.42
N ASN A 42 3.47 -5.41 3.64
CA ASN A 42 2.63 -4.81 4.68
C ASN A 42 2.33 -3.33 4.40
N VAL A 43 1.04 -2.97 4.36
CA VAL A 43 0.57 -1.58 4.36
C VAL A 43 0.50 -1.07 5.79
N LEU A 44 1.05 0.12 6.05
CA LEU A 44 1.02 0.73 7.37
C LEU A 44 -0.38 1.28 7.65
N LEU A 45 -1.02 0.80 8.71
CA LEU A 45 -2.27 1.38 9.20
C LEU A 45 -1.95 2.64 10.01
N MET A 46 -2.27 3.81 9.48
CA MET A 46 -2.03 5.09 10.14
C MET A 46 -3.31 5.91 10.21
N LYS A 47 -3.77 6.20 11.43
CA LYS A 47 -4.92 7.06 11.71
C LYS A 47 -4.39 8.38 12.25
N PHE A 48 -4.91 9.50 11.73
CA PHE A 48 -4.64 10.85 12.22
C PHE A 48 -5.64 11.23 13.31
#